data_AF-A0A8G1ZG60-F1
#
_entry.id   AF-A0A8G1ZG60-F1
#
_cell.length_a   1.000
_cell.length_b   1.000
_cell.length_c   1.000
_cell.angle_alpha   90.00
_cell.angle_beta   90.00
_cell.angle_gamma   90.00
#
_symmetry.space_group_name_H-M   'P 1'
#
loop_
_entity.id
_entity.type
_entity.pdbx_description
1 polymer ?
#
loop_
_entity_poly.entity_id
_entity_poly.type
_entity_poly.pdbx_seq_one_letter_code
_entity_poly.pdbx_strand_id
1 'polypeptide(L)'
;MGPPQRSKHSDYRSMAMRAYIDMKPGSEPLYWEDGAHFQAWYPVSEAKALQAGKIIGRQFLGSKIILYRDAQGRPVAQTAYCAHLGADLSDGDMVDGQVRCPYHHWRYGPDGHCTHIASGHRPPRSARLFNYPVAEKWGLIWVFNGTEPLYEVPSFDGDESDYLFTARERPDVILTDSWIQGTNGLDFQHLTAVHNMPETAKPGEVTFNEFTIEYPLTFMSPDGFNRMYAANCLVSHWTLPLPTNCYVIFCTNAPEPGRSESFWVAAVKQMPDETRAQAEERLAALDQFLFGFFGEDEYVLNGLRLRLPGKAKLIKDDFYLGKFFTWLDRFPRAAPLD
;
A
#
# COMPACT_ATOMS: atom_id res chain seq x y z
N MET A 1 -48.72 8.73 21.95
CA MET A 1 -47.56 9.11 21.14
C MET A 1 -46.40 9.40 22.09
N GLY A 2 -45.55 8.40 22.31
CA GLY A 2 -44.36 8.55 23.15
C GLY A 2 -43.18 9.09 22.34
N PRO A 3 -42.30 9.92 22.92
CA PRO A 3 -41.14 10.45 22.23
C PRO A 3 -40.14 9.33 21.86
N PRO A 4 -39.41 9.45 20.75
CA PRO A 4 -38.51 8.41 20.29
C PRO A 4 -37.32 8.25 21.25
N GLN A 5 -37.05 7.00 21.63
CA GLN A 5 -35.86 6.60 22.38
C GLN A 5 -34.61 6.91 21.55
N ARG A 6 -33.78 7.83 22.05
CA ARG A 6 -32.40 7.99 21.60
C ARG A 6 -31.64 6.71 21.95
N SER A 7 -31.13 6.01 20.94
CA SER A 7 -30.21 4.90 21.15
C SER A 7 -28.91 5.44 21.77
N LYS A 8 -28.36 4.68 22.72
CA LYS A 8 -27.15 5.03 23.48
C LYS A 8 -25.93 4.94 22.56
N HIS A 9 -25.54 6.06 21.96
CA HIS A 9 -24.14 6.30 21.61
C HIS A 9 -23.41 6.70 22.90
N SER A 10 -22.69 5.77 23.52
CA SER A 10 -21.84 6.06 24.66
C SER A 10 -20.39 6.30 24.20
N ASP A 11 -19.95 7.54 24.42
CA ASP A 11 -18.60 7.98 24.82
C ASP A 11 -17.39 7.69 23.91
N TYR A 12 -17.15 8.62 22.98
CA TYR A 12 -15.83 8.94 22.43
C TYR A 12 -14.99 9.73 23.46
N ARG A 13 -14.44 9.05 24.48
CA ARG A 13 -13.45 9.65 25.40
C ARG A 13 -12.14 8.87 25.38
N SER A 14 -11.12 9.52 24.79
CA SER A 14 -9.67 9.25 24.83
C SER A 14 -9.21 7.82 24.51
N MET A 15 -9.00 7.53 23.22
CA MET A 15 -8.19 6.39 22.81
C MET A 15 -6.72 6.78 23.00
N ALA A 16 -6.09 6.29 24.07
CA ALA A 16 -4.70 6.58 24.35
C ALA A 16 -3.80 5.72 23.44
N MET A 17 -3.13 6.34 22.46
CA MET A 17 -1.97 5.72 21.80
C MET A 17 -0.99 5.23 22.87
N ARG A 18 -0.52 3.98 22.77
CA ARG A 18 0.54 3.43 23.65
C ARG A 18 1.79 4.31 23.57
N ALA A 19 2.63 4.23 24.59
CA ALA A 19 3.80 5.09 24.74
C ALA A 19 4.85 4.93 23.61
N TYR A 20 4.96 3.72 23.04
CA TYR A 20 5.97 3.32 22.06
C TYR A 20 5.41 2.19 21.18
N ILE A 21 5.90 2.07 19.94
CA ILE A 21 5.69 0.92 19.07
C ILE A 21 6.97 0.05 19.09
N ASP A 22 6.86 -1.20 19.55
CA ASP A 22 7.93 -2.20 19.43
C ASP A 22 7.73 -2.96 18.11
N MET A 23 8.72 -2.88 17.23
CA MET A 23 8.62 -3.31 15.83
C MET A 23 9.35 -4.64 15.58
N LYS A 24 9.68 -5.39 16.63
CA LYS A 24 10.45 -6.63 16.52
C LYS A 24 9.55 -7.80 16.10
N PRO A 25 10.07 -8.79 15.33
CA PRO A 25 9.33 -10.01 15.06
C PRO A 25 8.84 -10.67 16.35
N GLY A 26 7.53 -10.88 16.45
CA GLY A 26 6.89 -11.51 17.62
C GLY A 26 6.51 -10.57 18.77
N SER A 27 6.70 -9.25 18.66
CA SER A 27 5.96 -8.32 19.51
C SER A 27 4.46 -8.41 19.23
N GLU A 28 3.62 -8.12 20.23
CA GLU A 28 2.17 -8.04 20.00
C GLU A 28 1.88 -7.13 18.79
N PRO A 29 0.88 -7.43 17.95
CA PRO A 29 0.41 -6.51 16.93
C PRO A 29 0.02 -5.18 17.59
N LEU A 30 0.75 -4.10 17.30
CA LEU A 30 0.55 -2.79 17.93
C LEU A 30 -0.19 -1.86 16.97
N TYR A 31 -1.34 -2.31 16.46
CA TYR A 31 -2.30 -1.37 15.91
C TYR A 31 -2.97 -0.61 17.06
N TRP A 32 -3.76 0.40 16.70
CA TRP A 32 -4.89 0.83 17.52
C TRP A 32 -5.56 -0.43 18.10
N GLU A 33 -6.02 -0.36 19.36
CA GLU A 33 -6.54 -1.54 20.07
C GLU A 33 -7.71 -2.25 19.35
N ASP A 34 -8.24 -1.63 18.28
CA ASP A 34 -9.28 -2.17 17.41
C ASP A 34 -8.79 -3.22 16.38
N GLY A 35 -7.48 -3.41 16.20
CA GLY A 35 -6.94 -4.40 15.25
C GLY A 35 -7.20 -4.04 13.78
N ALA A 36 -7.53 -2.78 13.49
CA ALA A 36 -7.87 -2.33 12.14
C ALA A 36 -6.67 -1.70 11.42
N HIS A 37 -6.64 -1.85 10.09
CA HIS A 37 -5.62 -1.29 9.20
C HIS A 37 -6.18 -0.08 8.45
N PHE A 38 -5.31 0.84 8.03
CA PHE A 38 -5.74 1.97 7.21
C PHE A 38 -6.44 1.51 5.93
N GLN A 39 -7.58 2.13 5.62
CA GLN A 39 -8.31 1.85 4.38
C GLN A 39 -7.60 2.51 3.20
N ALA A 40 -6.90 1.69 2.42
CA ALA A 40 -6.03 2.16 1.35
C ALA A 40 -5.83 1.12 0.26
N TRP A 41 -5.24 1.58 -0.85
CA TRP A 41 -4.70 0.70 -1.88
C TRP A 41 -3.32 0.22 -1.47
N TYR A 42 -3.16 -1.10 -1.37
CA TYR A 42 -1.91 -1.76 -1.06
C TYR A 42 -1.38 -2.43 -2.33
N PRO A 43 -0.13 -2.18 -2.75
CA PRO A 43 0.50 -3.01 -3.77
C PRO A 43 0.72 -4.40 -3.20
N VAL A 44 0.39 -5.46 -3.95
CA VAL A 44 0.54 -6.84 -3.46
C VAL A 44 1.35 -7.72 -4.40
N SER A 45 1.62 -7.27 -5.62
CA SER A 45 2.47 -8.00 -6.58
C SER A 45 2.81 -7.13 -7.78
N GLU A 46 3.93 -7.41 -8.44
CA GLU A 46 4.15 -6.96 -9.80
C GLU A 46 3.16 -7.64 -10.76
N ALA A 47 2.52 -6.88 -11.66
CA ALA A 47 1.52 -7.39 -12.59
C ALA A 47 2.03 -8.53 -13.49
N LYS A 48 3.33 -8.49 -13.82
CA LYS A 48 4.01 -9.51 -14.63
C LYS A 48 4.19 -10.86 -13.91
N ALA A 49 4.17 -10.86 -12.57
CA ALA A 49 4.25 -12.09 -11.79
C ALA A 49 2.92 -12.86 -11.86
N LEU A 50 1.79 -12.15 -11.99
CA LEU A 50 0.46 -12.73 -12.06
C LEU A 50 0.16 -13.31 -13.44
N GLN A 51 0.61 -14.54 -13.69
CA GLN A 51 0.41 -15.22 -14.98
C GLN A 51 -0.99 -15.85 -15.10
N ALA A 52 -1.50 -15.95 -16.34
CA ALA A 52 -2.77 -16.63 -16.61
C ALA A 52 -2.72 -18.11 -16.16
N GLY A 53 -3.79 -18.57 -15.52
CA GLY A 53 -3.92 -19.96 -15.05
C GLY A 53 -3.09 -20.30 -13.80
N LYS A 54 -2.46 -19.30 -13.16
CA LYS A 54 -1.73 -19.47 -11.89
C LYS A 54 -2.45 -18.77 -10.75
N ILE A 55 -2.27 -19.33 -9.56
CA ILE A 55 -2.68 -18.75 -8.28
C ILE A 55 -1.40 -18.33 -7.56
N ILE A 56 -1.38 -17.12 -7.01
CA ILE A 56 -0.30 -16.62 -6.17
C ILE A 56 -0.88 -16.31 -4.81
N GLY A 57 -0.28 -16.84 -3.74
CA GLY A 57 -0.60 -16.45 -2.37
C GLY A 57 0.26 -15.28 -1.92
N ARG A 58 -0.34 -14.28 -1.27
CA ARG A 58 0.36 -13.14 -0.65
C ARG A 58 -0.09 -12.96 0.79
N GLN A 59 0.86 -12.73 1.69
CA GLN A 59 0.53 -12.27 3.04
C GLN A 59 -0.05 -10.86 2.93
N PHE A 60 -1.13 -10.62 3.67
CA PHE A 60 -1.88 -9.38 3.59
C PHE A 60 -2.61 -9.13 4.90
N LEU A 61 -2.22 -8.05 5.59
CA LEU A 61 -2.83 -7.55 6.81
C LEU A 61 -2.93 -8.60 7.93
N GLY A 62 -1.88 -9.41 8.09
CA GLY A 62 -1.82 -10.47 9.11
C GLY A 62 -2.58 -11.74 8.75
N SER A 63 -3.17 -11.80 7.55
CA SER A 63 -3.77 -12.99 6.95
C SER A 63 -3.14 -13.25 5.57
N LYS A 64 -3.84 -13.99 4.72
CA LYS A 64 -3.37 -14.34 3.37
C LYS A 64 -4.48 -14.14 2.35
N ILE A 65 -4.10 -13.62 1.19
CA ILE A 65 -4.96 -13.52 0.01
C ILE A 65 -4.41 -14.38 -1.13
N ILE A 66 -5.29 -14.79 -2.02
CA ILE A 66 -4.94 -15.35 -3.32
C ILE A 66 -5.14 -14.30 -4.40
N LEU A 67 -4.23 -14.29 -5.36
CA LEU A 67 -4.28 -13.51 -6.58
C LEU A 67 -4.31 -14.46 -7.78
N TYR A 68 -5.17 -14.19 -8.74
CA TYR A 68 -5.20 -14.89 -10.02
C TYR A 68 -5.83 -14.01 -11.11
N ARG A 69 -5.77 -14.46 -12.37
CA ARG A 69 -6.49 -13.81 -13.48
C ARG A 69 -7.75 -14.60 -13.83
N ASP A 70 -8.86 -13.88 -13.99
CA ASP A 70 -10.09 -14.47 -14.51
C ASP A 70 -9.97 -14.82 -16.00
N ALA A 71 -11.04 -15.38 -16.58
CA ALA A 71 -11.07 -15.77 -17.99
C ALA A 71 -10.95 -14.58 -18.98
N GLN A 72 -11.18 -13.35 -18.51
CA GLN A 72 -11.00 -12.12 -19.28
C GLN A 72 -9.61 -11.51 -19.07
N GLY A 73 -8.75 -12.15 -18.28
CA GLY A 73 -7.41 -11.67 -17.95
C GLY A 73 -7.38 -10.62 -16.84
N ARG A 74 -8.53 -10.30 -16.22
CA ARG A 74 -8.59 -9.29 -15.15
C ARG A 74 -8.07 -9.89 -13.84
N PRO A 75 -7.35 -9.11 -13.03
CA PRO A 75 -6.87 -9.58 -11.74
C PRO A 75 -8.04 -9.77 -10.76
N VAL A 76 -7.95 -10.81 -9.95
CA VAL A 76 -8.89 -11.13 -8.87
C VAL A 76 -8.09 -11.33 -7.59
N ALA A 77 -8.56 -10.77 -6.47
CA ALA A 77 -8.00 -10.96 -5.15
C ALA A 77 -9.09 -11.43 -4.19
N GLN A 78 -8.82 -12.53 -3.49
CA GLN A 78 -9.78 -13.15 -2.56
C GLN A 78 -9.08 -13.60 -1.28
N THR A 79 -9.85 -13.81 -0.21
CA THR A 79 -9.32 -14.50 0.97
C THR A 79 -8.76 -15.87 0.60
N ALA A 80 -7.61 -16.24 1.17
CA ALA A 80 -6.90 -17.45 0.76
C ALA A 80 -7.46 -18.72 1.40
N TYR A 81 -8.25 -18.64 2.46
CA TYR A 81 -8.68 -19.82 3.20
C TYR A 81 -10.05 -20.32 2.75
N CYS A 82 -10.09 -21.58 2.33
CA CYS A 82 -11.29 -22.24 1.84
C CYS A 82 -12.43 -22.21 2.88
N ALA A 83 -13.59 -21.66 2.51
CA ALA A 83 -14.78 -21.55 3.37
C ALA A 83 -15.33 -22.90 3.89
N HIS A 84 -14.80 -24.04 3.44
CA HIS A 84 -15.13 -25.35 3.99
C HIS A 84 -14.45 -25.60 5.34
N LEU A 85 -13.11 -25.74 5.35
CA LEU A 85 -12.32 -26.10 6.53
C LEU A 85 -10.99 -25.33 6.62
N GLY A 86 -10.86 -24.21 5.91
CA GLY A 86 -9.70 -23.32 6.01
C GLY A 86 -8.44 -23.78 5.27
N ALA A 87 -8.55 -24.72 4.33
CA ALA A 87 -7.39 -25.08 3.50
C ALA A 87 -6.92 -23.89 2.65
N ASP A 88 -5.62 -23.70 2.57
CA ASP A 88 -5.00 -22.63 1.79
C ASP A 88 -5.22 -22.86 0.29
N LEU A 89 -5.89 -21.90 -0.36
CA LEU A 89 -6.22 -21.94 -1.77
C LEU A 89 -5.02 -21.58 -2.66
N SER A 90 -3.95 -20.98 -2.10
CA SER A 90 -2.73 -20.73 -2.89
C SER A 90 -2.03 -22.02 -3.31
N ASP A 91 -2.27 -23.10 -2.57
CA ASP A 91 -1.73 -24.43 -2.85
C ASP A 91 -2.66 -25.24 -3.79
N GLY A 92 -3.75 -24.62 -4.24
CA GLY A 92 -4.70 -25.18 -5.19
C GLY A 92 -4.28 -25.01 -6.65
N ASP A 93 -5.26 -25.18 -7.54
CA ASP A 93 -5.06 -24.97 -8.98
C ASP A 93 -6.27 -24.33 -9.66
N MET A 94 -6.05 -23.83 -10.88
CA MET A 94 -7.12 -23.27 -11.71
C MET A 94 -7.78 -24.38 -12.52
N VAL A 95 -9.10 -24.52 -12.39
CA VAL A 95 -9.91 -25.47 -13.17
C VAL A 95 -11.13 -24.74 -13.72
N ASP A 96 -11.30 -24.76 -15.04
CA ASP A 96 -12.43 -24.11 -15.73
C ASP A 96 -12.58 -22.62 -15.35
N GLY A 97 -11.46 -21.91 -15.16
CA GLY A 97 -11.44 -20.50 -14.76
C GLY A 97 -11.78 -20.25 -13.29
N GLN A 98 -11.79 -21.29 -12.45
CA GLN A 98 -12.13 -21.23 -11.02
C GLN A 98 -10.98 -21.74 -10.17
N VAL A 99 -10.86 -21.21 -8.96
CA VAL A 99 -9.88 -21.67 -7.98
C VAL A 99 -10.39 -22.96 -7.35
N ARG A 100 -9.66 -24.06 -7.49
CA ARG A 100 -9.97 -25.35 -6.87
C ARG A 100 -9.12 -25.55 -5.62
N CYS A 101 -9.80 -25.72 -4.49
CA CYS A 101 -9.20 -26.02 -3.21
C CYS A 101 -8.42 -27.35 -3.25
N PRO A 102 -7.17 -27.41 -2.75
CA PRO A 102 -6.35 -28.62 -2.80
C PRO A 102 -6.86 -29.75 -1.89
N TYR A 103 -7.74 -29.46 -0.93
CA TYR A 103 -8.16 -30.46 0.05
C TYR A 103 -9.37 -31.29 -0.42
N HIS A 104 -10.49 -30.63 -0.69
CA HIS A 104 -11.76 -31.30 -1.05
C HIS A 104 -12.26 -30.91 -2.43
N HIS A 105 -11.43 -30.23 -3.22
CA HIS A 105 -11.73 -29.81 -4.59
C HIS A 105 -13.01 -28.96 -4.72
N TRP A 106 -13.36 -28.21 -3.68
CA TRP A 106 -14.35 -27.14 -3.79
C TRP A 106 -13.81 -26.09 -4.75
N ARG A 107 -14.65 -25.59 -5.65
CA ARG A 107 -14.26 -24.57 -6.62
C ARG A 107 -14.94 -23.25 -6.32
N TYR A 108 -14.19 -22.16 -6.49
CA TYR A 108 -14.63 -20.80 -6.24
C TYR A 108 -14.52 -19.96 -7.51
N GLY A 109 -15.60 -19.26 -7.84
CA GLY A 109 -15.65 -18.33 -8.96
C GLY A 109 -15.00 -16.98 -8.64
N PRO A 110 -14.84 -16.11 -9.66
CA PRO A 110 -14.30 -14.76 -9.50
C PRO A 110 -15.18 -13.83 -8.67
N ASP A 111 -16.41 -14.22 -8.33
CA ASP A 111 -17.33 -13.51 -7.41
C ASP A 111 -17.26 -14.01 -5.96
N GLY A 112 -16.37 -14.98 -5.71
CA GLY A 112 -16.12 -15.62 -4.42
C GLY A 112 -17.06 -16.79 -4.13
N HIS A 113 -18.10 -17.02 -4.93
CA HIS A 113 -19.07 -18.08 -4.64
C HIS A 113 -18.48 -19.46 -4.90
N CYS A 114 -18.76 -20.40 -4.00
CA CYS A 114 -18.50 -21.80 -4.27
C CYS A 114 -19.47 -22.31 -5.34
N THR A 115 -18.93 -22.74 -6.47
CA THR A 115 -19.67 -23.15 -7.67
C THR A 115 -19.77 -24.67 -7.80
N HIS A 116 -18.85 -25.41 -7.17
CA HIS A 116 -18.74 -26.85 -7.33
C HIS A 116 -18.16 -27.50 -6.07
N ILE A 117 -18.71 -28.67 -5.72
CA ILE A 117 -18.18 -29.58 -4.70
C ILE A 117 -18.00 -30.96 -5.34
N ALA A 118 -16.82 -31.56 -5.18
CA ALA A 118 -16.49 -32.83 -5.82
C ALA A 118 -17.37 -34.02 -5.40
N SER A 119 -17.97 -33.99 -4.20
CA SER A 119 -18.93 -35.00 -3.75
C SER A 119 -20.28 -34.95 -4.48
N GLY A 120 -20.51 -33.97 -5.34
CA GLY A 120 -21.75 -33.82 -6.12
C GLY A 120 -22.89 -33.13 -5.37
N HIS A 121 -22.70 -32.76 -4.10
CA HIS A 121 -23.67 -31.97 -3.36
C HIS A 121 -23.71 -30.51 -3.85
N ARG A 122 -24.86 -29.86 -3.65
CA ARG A 122 -25.00 -28.43 -3.95
C ARG A 122 -24.16 -27.61 -2.96
N PRO A 123 -23.34 -26.66 -3.44
CA PRO A 123 -22.64 -25.72 -2.56
C PRO A 123 -23.59 -24.94 -1.63
N PRO A 124 -23.27 -24.79 -0.34
CA PRO A 124 -23.99 -23.89 0.56
C PRO A 124 -23.90 -22.45 0.05
N ARG A 125 -24.99 -21.66 0.17
CA ARG A 125 -24.96 -20.24 -0.24
C ARG A 125 -23.95 -19.39 0.54
N SER A 126 -23.68 -19.78 1.78
CA SER A 126 -22.70 -19.13 2.66
C SER A 126 -21.25 -19.52 2.36
N ALA A 127 -21.01 -20.53 1.51
CA ALA A 127 -19.67 -20.91 1.09
C ALA A 127 -19.16 -19.90 0.07
N ARG A 128 -18.58 -18.81 0.58
CA ARG A 128 -18.14 -17.67 -0.21
C ARG A 128 -16.83 -17.12 0.34
N LEU A 129 -15.89 -16.84 -0.55
CA LEU A 129 -14.67 -16.08 -0.25
C LEU A 129 -14.99 -14.59 -0.29
N PHE A 130 -14.28 -13.81 0.52
CA PHE A 130 -14.36 -12.36 0.37
C PHE A 130 -13.60 -11.93 -0.88
N ASN A 131 -14.17 -11.00 -1.64
CA ASN A 131 -13.57 -10.42 -2.84
C ASN A 131 -13.12 -9.00 -2.53
N TYR A 132 -11.83 -8.75 -2.62
CA TYR A 132 -11.32 -7.38 -2.49
C TYR A 132 -11.51 -6.60 -3.79
N PRO A 133 -11.72 -5.27 -3.73
CA PRO A 133 -11.49 -4.42 -4.88
C PRO A 133 -10.04 -4.51 -5.35
N VAL A 134 -9.85 -4.69 -6.66
CA VAL A 134 -8.53 -4.87 -7.29
C VAL A 134 -8.37 -3.93 -8.46
N ALA A 135 -7.17 -3.41 -8.63
CA ALA A 135 -6.78 -2.66 -9.81
C ALA A 135 -5.38 -3.09 -10.28
N GLU A 136 -5.19 -3.16 -11.60
CA GLU A 136 -3.87 -3.33 -12.22
C GLU A 136 -3.51 -1.99 -12.85
N LYS A 137 -2.46 -1.37 -12.33
CA LYS A 137 -2.04 -0.02 -12.74
C LYS A 137 -0.57 0.18 -12.51
N TRP A 138 0.13 0.81 -13.45
CA TRP A 138 1.56 1.11 -13.37
C TRP A 138 2.43 -0.13 -13.15
N GLY A 139 2.03 -1.26 -13.75
CA GLY A 139 2.73 -2.54 -13.63
C GLY A 139 2.62 -3.22 -12.25
N LEU A 140 1.75 -2.73 -11.36
CA LEU A 140 1.47 -3.31 -10.05
C LEU A 140 0.01 -3.81 -9.95
N ILE A 141 -0.21 -4.83 -9.13
CA ILE A 141 -1.53 -5.26 -8.67
C ILE A 141 -1.80 -4.60 -7.32
N TRP A 142 -2.88 -3.84 -7.26
CA TRP A 142 -3.32 -3.10 -6.09
C TRP A 142 -4.57 -3.75 -5.51
N VAL A 143 -4.60 -3.91 -4.19
CA VAL A 143 -5.75 -4.43 -3.44
C VAL A 143 -6.21 -3.38 -2.44
N PHE A 144 -7.50 -3.04 -2.47
CA PHE A 144 -8.10 -2.20 -1.45
C PHE A 144 -8.61 -3.08 -0.29
N ASN A 145 -8.25 -2.77 0.94
CA ASN A 145 -8.60 -3.61 2.10
C ASN A 145 -10.02 -3.40 2.65
N GLY A 146 -10.74 -2.38 2.19
CA GLY A 146 -12.17 -2.21 2.47
C GLY A 146 -13.07 -2.87 1.42
N THR A 147 -14.39 -2.78 1.64
CA THR A 147 -15.39 -3.32 0.69
C THR A 147 -15.51 -2.49 -0.59
N GLU A 148 -15.26 -1.19 -0.51
CA GLU A 148 -15.31 -0.25 -1.61
C GLU A 148 -14.15 0.75 -1.48
N PRO A 149 -13.45 1.09 -2.58
CA PRO A 149 -12.37 2.07 -2.54
C PRO A 149 -12.87 3.46 -2.14
N LEU A 150 -12.16 4.12 -1.23
CA LEU A 150 -12.44 5.50 -0.81
C LEU A 150 -11.93 6.54 -1.80
N TYR A 151 -10.99 6.16 -2.64
CA TYR A 151 -10.32 6.98 -3.64
C TYR A 151 -9.73 6.07 -4.74
N GLU A 152 -9.38 6.66 -5.87
CA GLU A 152 -8.76 5.94 -6.99
C GLU A 152 -7.32 5.50 -6.67
N VAL A 153 -6.82 4.50 -7.40
CA VAL A 153 -5.41 4.11 -7.31
C VAL A 153 -4.52 5.31 -7.67
N PRO A 154 -3.49 5.62 -6.86
CA PRO A 154 -2.55 6.69 -7.15
C PRO A 154 -1.99 6.62 -8.58
N SER A 155 -1.91 7.78 -9.23
CA SER A 155 -1.62 7.86 -10.66
C SER A 155 -0.87 9.13 -11.04
N PHE A 156 -0.09 9.02 -12.11
CA PHE A 156 0.46 10.16 -12.84
C PHE A 156 -0.61 10.82 -13.73
N ASP A 157 -0.34 12.04 -14.19
CA ASP A 157 -1.19 12.80 -15.10
C ASP A 157 -1.12 12.27 -16.55
N GLY A 158 -2.25 11.83 -17.09
CA GLY A 158 -2.35 11.29 -18.45
C GLY A 158 -2.55 9.78 -18.47
N ASP A 159 -2.34 9.17 -19.64
CA ASP A 159 -2.51 7.73 -19.84
C ASP A 159 -1.20 6.98 -19.56
N GLU A 160 -1.26 5.71 -19.13
CA GLU A 160 -0.04 4.91 -18.90
C GLU A 160 0.83 4.79 -20.16
N SER A 161 0.21 4.80 -21.35
CA SER A 161 0.91 4.74 -22.64
C SER A 161 1.74 5.99 -22.96
N ASP A 162 1.51 7.10 -22.25
CA ASP A 162 2.33 8.31 -22.35
C ASP A 162 3.70 8.14 -21.68
N TYR A 163 3.88 7.06 -20.90
CA TYR A 163 5.05 6.83 -20.05
C TYR A 163 5.83 5.59 -20.47
N LEU A 164 7.15 5.65 -20.32
CA LEU A 164 7.99 4.47 -20.17
C LEU A 164 8.17 4.24 -18.67
N PHE A 165 7.85 3.06 -18.18
CA PHE A 165 7.93 2.78 -16.75
C PHE A 165 8.42 1.36 -16.43
N THR A 166 8.91 1.22 -15.21
CA THR A 166 9.21 -0.07 -14.58
C THR A 166 8.52 -0.13 -13.23
N ALA A 167 8.08 -1.32 -12.84
CA ALA A 167 7.55 -1.61 -11.51
C ALA A 167 8.46 -2.65 -10.85
N ARG A 168 8.68 -2.48 -9.55
CA ARG A 168 9.58 -3.32 -8.76
C ARG A 168 8.97 -3.64 -7.41
N GLU A 169 9.13 -4.88 -7.00
CA GLU A 169 9.02 -5.32 -5.62
C GLU A 169 10.41 -5.40 -4.99
N ARG A 170 10.60 -4.81 -3.81
CA ARG A 170 11.82 -5.01 -3.02
C ARG A 170 11.84 -6.46 -2.50
N PRO A 171 12.93 -7.21 -2.70
CA PRO A 171 13.01 -8.58 -2.17
C PRO A 171 13.02 -8.63 -0.63
N ASP A 172 13.60 -7.61 0.00
CA ASP A 172 13.77 -7.55 1.45
C ASP A 172 12.53 -6.98 2.15
N VAL A 173 12.17 -7.62 3.26
CA VAL A 173 11.09 -7.17 4.14
C VAL A 173 11.66 -6.22 5.19
N ILE A 174 11.05 -5.04 5.32
CA ILE A 174 11.42 -4.07 6.35
C ILE A 174 10.65 -4.40 7.63
N LEU A 175 11.35 -4.45 8.76
CA LEU A 175 10.82 -4.77 10.09
C LEU A 175 10.17 -3.53 10.72
N THR A 176 9.18 -2.97 10.02
CA THR A 176 8.37 -1.84 10.46
C THR A 176 6.97 -1.96 9.87
N ASP A 177 5.98 -1.34 10.52
CA ASP A 177 4.67 -1.17 9.91
C ASP A 177 4.77 -0.27 8.68
N SER A 178 4.02 -0.62 7.63
CA SER A 178 4.09 0.02 6.31
C SER A 178 3.89 1.53 6.35
N TRP A 179 3.01 2.02 7.23
CA TRP A 179 2.73 3.44 7.35
C TRP A 179 3.89 4.26 7.92
N ILE A 180 4.82 3.61 8.65
CA ILE A 180 5.99 4.27 9.22
C ILE A 180 6.93 4.71 8.10
N GLN A 181 7.06 3.94 7.02
CA GLN A 181 7.83 4.37 5.85
C GLN A 181 7.23 5.64 5.22
N GLY A 182 5.90 5.79 5.28
CA GLY A 182 5.21 7.03 4.88
C GLY A 182 5.55 8.24 5.76
N THR A 183 5.97 8.04 7.02
CA THR A 183 6.40 9.13 7.90
C THR A 183 7.69 9.79 7.40
N ASN A 184 8.60 9.03 6.77
CA ASN A 184 9.89 9.52 6.30
C ASN A 184 9.71 10.73 5.36
N GLY A 185 8.70 10.71 4.49
CA GLY A 185 8.42 11.82 3.58
C GLY A 185 8.16 13.15 4.32
N LEU A 186 7.53 13.10 5.50
CA LEU A 186 7.13 14.27 6.31
C LEU A 186 8.09 14.54 7.48
N ASP A 187 9.11 13.70 7.66
CA ASP A 187 10.25 13.96 8.53
C ASP A 187 11.34 14.71 7.75
N PHE A 188 11.19 16.03 7.65
CA PHE A 188 12.12 16.89 6.93
C PHE A 188 13.50 16.97 7.61
N GLN A 189 13.60 16.65 8.90
CA GLN A 189 14.88 16.55 9.59
C GLN A 189 15.67 15.34 9.07
N HIS A 190 15.05 14.17 8.91
CA HIS A 190 15.73 13.01 8.33
C HIS A 190 16.13 13.26 6.88
N LEU A 191 15.25 13.91 6.08
CA LEU A 191 15.57 14.27 4.69
C LEU A 191 16.84 15.13 4.63
N THR A 192 16.96 16.11 5.53
CA THR A 192 18.14 16.97 5.61
C THR A 192 19.37 16.22 6.14
N ALA A 193 19.23 15.45 7.22
CA ALA A 193 20.36 14.87 7.95
C ALA A 193 20.91 13.57 7.33
N VAL A 194 20.04 12.72 6.78
CA VAL A 194 20.39 11.41 6.20
C VAL A 194 20.66 11.54 4.71
N HIS A 195 19.77 12.23 3.99
CA HIS A 195 19.83 12.30 2.53
C HIS A 195 20.43 13.60 1.98
N ASN A 196 20.92 14.50 2.84
CA ASN A 196 21.42 15.83 2.46
C ASN A 196 20.43 16.63 1.60
N MET A 197 19.12 16.45 1.85
CA MET A 197 18.05 17.19 1.19
C MET A 197 17.61 18.33 2.11
N PRO A 198 18.16 19.55 1.96
CA PRO A 198 17.76 20.65 2.83
C PRO A 198 16.26 20.87 2.75
N GLU A 199 15.63 21.03 3.92
CA GLU A 199 14.21 21.34 4.04
C GLU A 199 13.85 22.56 3.18
N THR A 200 12.97 22.36 2.20
CA THR A 200 12.51 23.44 1.32
C THR A 200 11.04 23.78 1.45
N ALA A 201 10.24 22.94 2.10
CA ALA A 201 8.83 23.21 2.33
C ALA A 201 8.70 24.24 3.46
N LYS A 202 8.35 25.49 3.10
CA LYS A 202 8.13 26.54 4.10
C LYS A 202 6.84 26.25 4.89
N PRO A 203 6.70 26.79 6.12
CA PRO A 203 5.42 26.82 6.82
C PRO A 203 4.30 27.37 5.92
N GLY A 204 3.26 26.56 5.67
CA GLY A 204 2.12 26.89 4.79
C GLY A 204 2.13 26.22 3.41
N GLU A 205 3.19 25.48 3.05
CA GLU A 205 3.31 24.82 1.74
C GLU A 205 2.89 23.34 1.75
N VAL A 206 2.54 22.78 2.92
CA VAL A 206 1.99 21.42 3.06
C VAL A 206 0.48 21.46 3.28
N THR A 207 -0.26 20.83 2.39
CA THR A 207 -1.72 20.70 2.45
C THR A 207 -2.10 19.29 2.85
N PHE A 208 -2.91 19.15 3.91
CA PHE A 208 -3.51 17.89 4.32
C PHE A 208 -4.97 17.90 3.85
N ASN A 209 -5.28 17.04 2.88
CA ASN A 209 -6.63 16.77 2.42
C ASN A 209 -7.21 15.55 3.15
N GLU A 210 -8.38 15.09 2.73
CA GLU A 210 -9.04 13.93 3.36
C GLU A 210 -8.22 12.64 3.23
N PHE A 211 -7.71 12.34 2.03
CA PHE A 211 -6.95 11.12 1.75
C PHE A 211 -5.51 11.36 1.26
N THR A 212 -5.14 12.62 1.06
CA THR A 212 -3.86 12.99 0.47
C THR A 212 -3.15 14.08 1.24
N ILE A 213 -1.83 14.07 1.15
CA ILE A 213 -0.95 15.11 1.64
C ILE A 213 -0.11 15.58 0.45
N GLU A 214 -0.06 16.89 0.26
CA GLU A 214 0.59 17.53 -0.88
C GLU A 214 1.59 18.55 -0.39
N TYR A 215 2.81 18.50 -0.90
CA TYR A 215 3.83 19.51 -0.64
C TYR A 215 4.93 19.52 -1.70
N PRO A 216 5.58 20.68 -1.89
CA PRO A 216 6.75 20.78 -2.75
C PRO A 216 7.94 20.06 -2.11
N LEU A 217 8.66 19.32 -2.94
CA LEU A 217 10.01 18.86 -2.67
C LEU A 217 10.96 19.60 -3.63
N THR A 218 12.24 19.70 -3.31
CA THR A 218 13.24 20.29 -4.25
C THR A 218 14.41 19.35 -4.51
N PHE A 219 14.32 18.12 -3.99
CA PHE A 219 15.35 17.11 -4.20
C PHE A 219 15.34 16.58 -5.63
N MET A 220 16.51 16.43 -6.26
CA MET A 220 16.76 16.06 -7.67
C MET A 220 16.62 17.18 -8.72
N SER A 221 16.32 18.43 -8.33
CA SER A 221 16.46 19.58 -9.21
C SER A 221 16.72 20.87 -8.41
N PRO A 222 17.96 21.39 -8.39
CA PRO A 222 18.28 22.65 -7.69
C PRO A 222 17.46 23.85 -8.18
N ASP A 223 16.99 23.81 -9.44
CA ASP A 223 16.24 24.87 -10.11
C ASP A 223 14.74 24.52 -10.29
N GLY A 224 14.29 23.33 -9.85
CA GLY A 224 12.98 22.77 -10.18
C GLY A 224 12.07 22.57 -8.95
N PHE A 225 10.80 22.96 -9.10
CA PHE A 225 9.75 22.62 -8.13
C PHE A 225 9.35 21.15 -8.33
N ASN A 226 9.99 20.25 -7.59
CA ASN A 226 9.51 18.88 -7.48
C ASN A 226 8.25 18.88 -6.61
N ARG A 227 7.31 17.99 -6.90
CA ARG A 227 6.07 17.95 -6.15
C ARG A 227 5.79 16.54 -5.74
N MET A 228 5.58 16.36 -4.45
CA MET A 228 4.97 15.14 -3.97
C MET A 228 3.46 15.37 -3.91
N TYR A 229 2.76 14.67 -4.78
CA TYR A 229 1.30 14.68 -4.84
C TYR A 229 0.76 13.45 -4.16
N ALA A 230 -0.45 13.57 -3.62
CA ALA A 230 -1.27 12.43 -3.26
C ALA A 230 -0.62 11.43 -2.29
N ALA A 231 0.32 11.87 -1.43
CA ALA A 231 0.88 10.97 -0.45
C ALA A 231 -0.18 10.63 0.57
N ASN A 232 -0.51 9.34 0.68
CA ASN A 232 -1.34 8.85 1.76
C ASN A 232 -0.44 8.17 2.80
N CYS A 233 -1.04 7.44 3.74
CA CYS A 233 -0.27 6.77 4.78
C CYS A 233 0.68 5.69 4.27
N LEU A 234 0.58 5.23 3.01
CA LEU A 234 1.32 4.06 2.47
C LEU A 234 1.97 4.31 1.12
N VAL A 235 1.52 5.33 0.39
CA VAL A 235 1.92 5.63 -0.98
C VAL A 235 2.41 7.06 -1.05
N SER A 236 3.48 7.28 -1.80
CA SER A 236 4.08 8.58 -2.10
C SER A 236 4.26 8.69 -3.61
N HIS A 237 3.79 9.77 -4.21
CA HIS A 237 3.89 10.00 -5.64
C HIS A 237 4.69 11.29 -5.91
N TRP A 238 5.78 11.17 -6.67
CA TRP A 238 6.68 12.27 -7.01
C TRP A 238 6.54 12.62 -8.48
N THR A 239 6.33 13.91 -8.76
CA THR A 239 6.41 14.49 -10.09
C THR A 239 7.62 15.40 -10.14
N LEU A 240 8.60 15.01 -10.95
CA LEU A 240 9.83 15.74 -11.20
C LEU A 240 9.73 16.35 -12.61
N PRO A 241 9.32 17.62 -12.74
CA PRO A 241 9.16 18.25 -14.05
C PRO A 241 10.50 18.40 -14.78
N LEU A 242 10.46 19.08 -15.93
CA LEU A 242 11.68 19.41 -16.67
C LEU A 242 12.73 20.08 -15.77
N PRO A 243 14.03 19.77 -15.96
CA PRO A 243 14.59 19.04 -17.11
C PRO A 243 14.56 17.51 -16.97
N THR A 244 14.09 16.96 -15.84
CA THR A 244 14.15 15.51 -15.62
C THR A 244 12.97 14.77 -16.21
N ASN A 245 11.76 15.33 -16.16
CA ASN A 245 10.52 14.70 -16.68
C ASN A 245 10.35 13.25 -16.20
N CYS A 246 10.57 13.06 -14.89
CA CYS A 246 10.58 11.78 -14.18
C CYS A 246 9.42 11.73 -13.18
N TYR A 247 8.93 10.52 -12.93
CA TYR A 247 7.78 10.28 -12.08
C TYR A 247 8.04 9.03 -11.26
N VAL A 248 7.64 9.06 -9.99
CA VAL A 248 7.89 7.97 -9.05
C VAL A 248 6.63 7.69 -8.25
N ILE A 249 6.29 6.42 -8.07
CA ILE A 249 5.39 5.97 -7.02
C ILE A 249 6.21 5.10 -6.08
N PHE A 250 6.31 5.47 -4.82
CA PHE A 250 6.79 4.58 -3.76
C PHE A 250 5.57 4.13 -2.95
N CYS A 251 5.49 2.84 -2.64
CA CYS A 251 4.33 2.30 -1.96
C CYS A 251 4.70 1.09 -1.10
N THR A 252 3.89 0.81 -0.08
CA THR A 252 4.18 -0.26 0.87
C THR A 252 2.97 -1.15 1.10
N ASN A 253 3.24 -2.46 1.21
CA ASN A 253 2.30 -3.47 1.67
C ASN A 253 2.54 -3.76 3.16
N ALA A 254 1.50 -4.19 3.87
CA ALA A 254 1.58 -4.72 5.24
C ALA A 254 1.29 -6.22 5.20
N PRO A 255 2.28 -7.11 5.00
CA PRO A 255 2.04 -8.56 5.03
C PRO A 255 1.52 -9.02 6.40
N GLU A 256 2.15 -8.55 7.47
CA GLU A 256 1.79 -8.83 8.86
C GLU A 256 2.24 -7.67 9.76
N PRO A 257 1.76 -7.59 11.01
CA PRO A 257 2.12 -6.51 11.93
C PRO A 257 3.64 -6.40 12.14
N GLY A 258 4.16 -5.17 12.11
CA GLY A 258 5.59 -4.90 12.26
C GLY A 258 6.44 -5.32 11.05
N ARG A 259 5.82 -5.64 9.91
CA ARG A 259 6.52 -5.94 8.66
C ARG A 259 5.92 -5.18 7.50
N SER A 260 6.79 -4.78 6.58
CA SER A 260 6.39 -4.10 5.36
C SER A 260 7.20 -4.57 4.17
N GLU A 261 6.50 -4.75 3.05
CA GLU A 261 7.12 -4.96 1.73
C GLU A 261 7.04 -3.65 0.98
N SER A 262 8.11 -3.27 0.29
CA SER A 262 8.17 -2.00 -0.43
C SER A 262 8.12 -2.25 -1.93
N PHE A 263 7.40 -1.39 -2.63
CA PHE A 263 7.23 -1.41 -4.07
C PHE A 263 7.53 -0.02 -4.61
N TRP A 264 8.03 0.05 -5.84
CA TRP A 264 8.10 1.32 -6.53
C TRP A 264 7.82 1.21 -8.02
N VAL A 265 7.37 2.32 -8.59
CA VAL A 265 7.26 2.56 -10.02
C VAL A 265 8.20 3.70 -10.36
N ALA A 266 9.15 3.44 -11.25
CA ALA A 266 9.94 4.48 -11.90
C ALA A 266 9.33 4.74 -13.28
N ALA A 267 9.10 5.99 -13.64
CA ALA A 267 8.53 6.35 -14.92
C ALA A 267 9.15 7.62 -15.51
N VAL A 268 9.17 7.69 -16.84
CA VAL A 268 9.65 8.84 -17.60
C VAL A 268 8.73 9.12 -18.77
N LYS A 269 8.56 10.41 -19.10
CA LYS A 269 7.99 10.84 -20.37
C LYS A 269 9.12 11.16 -21.34
N GLN A 270 9.02 10.66 -22.58
CA GLN A 270 10.03 10.91 -23.60
C GLN A 270 10.07 12.42 -23.93
N MET A 271 11.25 13.03 -23.85
CA MET A 271 11.48 14.44 -24.19
C MET A 271 11.52 14.65 -25.71
N PRO A 272 11.17 15.85 -26.22
CA PRO A 272 11.15 16.12 -27.66
C PRO A 272 12.50 15.95 -28.37
N ASP A 273 13.61 16.12 -27.63
CA ASP A 273 14.98 16.10 -28.12
C ASP A 273 15.72 14.79 -27.82
N GLU A 274 15.05 13.78 -27.27
CA GLU A 274 15.65 12.46 -27.01
C GLU A 274 15.00 11.34 -27.86
N THR A 275 15.80 10.34 -28.20
CA THR A 275 15.32 9.08 -28.78
C THR A 275 14.70 8.19 -27.71
N ARG A 276 13.86 7.22 -28.12
CA ARG A 276 13.28 6.25 -27.18
C ARG A 276 14.34 5.48 -26.39
N ALA A 277 15.44 5.08 -27.03
CA ALA A 277 16.52 4.36 -26.37
C ALA A 277 17.19 5.21 -25.26
N GLN A 278 17.35 6.52 -25.49
CA GLN A 278 17.86 7.45 -24.47
C GLN A 278 16.88 7.60 -23.30
N ALA A 279 15.57 7.66 -23.58
CA ALA A 279 14.55 7.67 -22.53
C ALA A 279 14.54 6.36 -21.71
N GLU A 280 14.74 5.21 -22.34
CA GLU A 280 14.86 3.90 -21.67
C GLU A 280 16.13 3.82 -20.80
N GLU A 281 17.26 4.38 -21.25
CA GLU A 281 18.48 4.49 -20.45
C GLU A 281 18.28 5.40 -19.22
N ARG A 282 17.60 6.54 -19.41
CA ARG A 282 17.23 7.44 -18.31
C ARG A 282 16.30 6.78 -17.30
N LEU A 283 15.34 6.00 -17.76
CA LEU A 283 14.47 5.18 -16.90
C LEU A 283 15.27 4.16 -16.09
N ALA A 284 16.22 3.47 -16.71
CA ALA A 284 17.08 2.51 -16.02
C ALA A 284 17.95 3.18 -14.96
N ALA A 285 18.50 4.36 -15.26
CA ALA A 285 19.25 5.15 -14.30
C ALA A 285 18.39 5.61 -13.11
N LEU A 286 17.14 6.02 -13.37
CA LEU A 286 16.17 6.35 -12.32
C LEU A 286 15.84 5.15 -11.44
N ASP A 287 15.54 3.99 -12.03
CA ASP A 287 15.24 2.75 -11.28
C ASP A 287 16.42 2.35 -10.38
N GLN A 288 17.65 2.40 -10.90
CA GLN A 288 18.85 2.10 -10.13
C GLN A 288 19.07 3.11 -9.00
N PHE A 289 18.84 4.40 -9.25
CA PHE A 289 18.91 5.44 -8.23
C PHE A 289 17.90 5.17 -7.10
N LEU A 290 16.64 4.90 -7.43
CA LEU A 290 15.57 4.63 -6.46
C LEU A 290 15.87 3.39 -5.62
N PHE A 291 16.40 2.32 -6.23
CA PHE A 291 16.80 1.12 -5.50
C PHE A 291 17.82 1.43 -4.38
N GLY A 292 18.84 2.23 -4.69
CA GLY A 292 19.83 2.70 -3.74
C GLY A 292 19.23 3.64 -2.69
N PHE A 293 18.49 4.65 -3.15
CA PHE A 293 17.88 5.68 -2.32
C PHE A 293 16.97 5.10 -1.23
N PHE A 294 16.02 4.24 -1.59
CA PHE A 294 15.13 3.60 -0.62
C PHE A 294 15.86 2.58 0.28
N GLY A 295 17.07 2.14 -0.09
CA GLY A 295 17.90 1.28 0.73
C GLY A 295 18.67 2.01 1.83
N GLU A 296 18.84 3.33 1.75
CA GLU A 296 19.60 4.12 2.74
C GLU A 296 18.92 4.10 4.12
N ASP A 297 17.59 4.06 4.16
CA ASP A 297 16.80 4.07 5.39
C ASP A 297 16.62 2.69 6.03
N GLU A 298 16.92 1.62 5.30
CA GLU A 298 16.58 0.26 5.72
C GLU A 298 17.15 -0.10 7.09
N TYR A 299 18.42 0.25 7.34
CA TYR A 299 19.07 -0.04 8.62
C TYR A 299 18.44 0.73 9.79
N VAL A 300 17.98 1.97 9.54
CA VAL A 300 17.29 2.79 10.54
C VAL A 300 15.91 2.19 10.82
N LEU A 301 15.13 1.94 9.76
CA LEU A 301 13.76 1.44 9.85
C LEU A 301 13.71 0.07 10.55
N ASN A 302 14.63 -0.84 10.22
CA ASN A 302 14.71 -2.16 10.85
C ASN A 302 15.06 -2.10 12.36
N GLY A 303 15.75 -1.04 12.79
CA GLY A 303 16.12 -0.83 14.20
C GLY A 303 15.19 0.15 14.94
N LEU A 304 14.27 0.79 14.24
CA LEU A 304 13.48 1.90 14.77
C LEU A 304 12.52 1.40 15.85
N ARG A 305 12.35 2.22 16.88
CA ARG A 305 11.26 2.07 17.85
C ARG A 305 10.53 3.39 17.91
N LEU A 306 9.49 3.50 17.10
CA LEU A 306 8.79 4.76 16.94
C LEU A 306 8.16 5.19 18.26
N ARG A 307 8.48 6.42 18.68
CA ARG A 307 7.87 7.08 19.83
C ARG A 307 6.67 7.85 19.31
N LEU A 308 5.49 7.61 19.88
CA LEU A 308 4.26 8.27 19.45
C LEU A 308 4.08 9.64 20.12
N PRO A 309 3.19 10.52 19.61
CA PRO A 309 2.86 11.78 20.25
C PRO A 309 2.56 11.62 21.75
N GLY A 310 3.09 12.52 22.57
CA GLY A 310 3.04 12.44 24.04
C GLY A 310 4.23 11.72 24.68
N LYS A 311 5.01 10.94 23.92
CA LYS A 311 6.29 10.34 24.36
C LYS A 311 7.47 10.71 23.48
N ALA A 312 7.22 10.96 22.20
CA ALA A 312 8.17 11.60 21.31
C ALA A 312 8.60 12.96 21.87
N LYS A 313 9.86 13.33 21.63
CA LYS A 313 10.41 14.64 21.99
C LYS A 313 10.49 15.50 20.73
N LEU A 314 9.31 15.77 20.16
CA LEU A 314 9.19 16.58 18.95
C LEU A 314 9.61 18.03 19.26
N ILE A 315 10.35 18.62 18.33
CA ILE A 315 10.74 20.03 18.33
C ILE A 315 9.91 20.82 17.31
N LYS A 316 10.20 22.12 17.17
CA LYS A 316 9.46 23.00 16.26
C LYS A 316 9.52 22.53 14.80
N ASP A 317 10.65 21.96 14.40
CA ASP A 317 10.90 21.53 13.03
C ASP A 317 10.11 20.25 12.69
N ASP A 318 9.61 19.51 13.69
CA ASP A 318 8.73 18.35 13.51
C ASP A 318 7.25 18.73 13.31
N PHE A 319 6.95 20.00 12.99
CA PHE A 319 5.58 20.50 12.92
C PHE A 319 4.68 19.69 11.96
N TYR A 320 5.19 19.36 10.77
CA TYR A 320 4.43 18.60 9.77
C TYR A 320 4.32 17.12 10.12
N LEU A 321 5.36 16.53 10.71
CA LEU A 321 5.30 15.17 11.26
C LEU A 321 4.26 15.06 12.39
N GLY A 322 4.18 16.07 13.27
CA GLY A 322 3.12 16.15 14.30
C GLY A 322 1.71 16.24 13.69
N LYS A 323 1.55 17.03 12.63
CA LYS A 323 0.29 17.10 11.86
C LYS A 323 -0.06 15.77 11.20
N PHE A 324 0.95 15.06 10.67
CA PHE A 324 0.77 13.74 10.07
C PHE A 324 0.18 12.74 11.07
N PHE A 325 0.73 12.67 12.29
CA PHE A 325 0.15 11.79 13.31
C PHE A 325 -1.30 12.14 13.65
N THR A 326 -1.64 13.43 13.69
CA THR A 326 -3.02 13.88 13.92
C THR A 326 -3.95 13.52 12.77
N TRP A 327 -3.43 13.56 11.54
CA TRP A 327 -4.16 13.17 10.34
C TRP A 327 -4.38 11.65 10.29
N LEU A 328 -3.36 10.86 10.63
CA LEU A 328 -3.45 9.40 10.73
C LEU A 328 -4.49 8.93 11.75
N ASP A 329 -4.62 9.61 12.90
CA ASP A 329 -5.61 9.29 13.92
C ASP A 329 -7.06 9.33 13.40
N ARG A 330 -7.31 10.13 12.35
CA ARG A 330 -8.61 10.29 11.69
C ARG A 330 -8.73 9.52 10.38
N PHE A 331 -7.64 8.91 9.90
CA PHE A 331 -7.65 8.19 8.64
C PHE A 331 -8.53 6.94 8.76
N PRO A 332 -9.42 6.65 7.80
CA PRO A 332 -10.34 5.52 7.92
C PRO A 332 -9.59 4.20 8.09
N ARG A 333 -10.18 3.29 8.88
CA ARG A 333 -9.62 1.96 9.17
C ARG A 333 -10.64 0.86 8.92
N ALA A 334 -10.17 -0.33 8.57
CA ALA A 334 -10.97 -1.55 8.42
C ALA A 334 -10.24 -2.73 9.07
N ALA A 335 -11.00 -3.58 9.75
CA ALA A 335 -10.49 -4.88 10.17
C ALA A 335 -10.21 -5.75 8.92
N PRO A 336 -9.26 -6.70 9.01
CA PRO A 336 -9.13 -7.73 7.99
C PRO A 336 -10.49 -8.42 7.75
N LEU A 337 -10.78 -8.67 6.49
CA LEU A 337 -12.01 -9.31 6.05
C LEU A 337 -11.69 -10.80 5.84
N ASP A 338 -11.57 -11.57 6.93
CA ASP A 338 -11.30 -13.02 6.88
C ASP A 338 -12.57 -13.89 6.92
#